data_AF-A0A968IA00-F1
#
_entry.id   AF-A0A968IA00-F1
#
_cell.length_a   1.000
_cell.length_b   1.000
_cell.length_c   1.000
_cell.angle_alpha   90.00
_cell.angle_beta   90.00
_cell.angle_gamma   90.00
#
_symmetry.space_group_name_H-M   'P 1'
#
loop_
_entity.id
_entity.type
_entity.pdbx_description
1 polymer ?
#
loop_
_entity_poly.entity_id
_entity_poly.type
_entity_poly.pdbx_seq_one_letter_code
_entity_poly.pdbx_strand_id
1 'polypeptide(L)'
;MLASRSIFENLLLPAWDAHDGMTGLRVAQARDAALEMGRRLKLKFGGLDDLIGSLSGGNAQKVVIGKWLLRNPRVLLLDDPTKGIDVGAKAEFYHLLGELRAGGVSVLFNSSDEDELLSLCDRAIVMLEGRIAAELRGAELTRANLIRASLGAGHSENTVSA
;
A
#
# COMPACT_ATOMS: atom_id res chain seq x y z
N MET A 1 8.52 -1.15 10.43
CA MET A 1 9.45 -1.95 9.61
C MET A 1 10.68 -2.23 10.44
N LEU A 2 11.23 -3.45 10.40
CA LEU A 2 12.47 -3.75 11.12
C LEU A 2 13.65 -3.44 10.20
N ALA A 3 14.06 -2.17 10.14
CA ALA A 3 15.10 -1.70 9.21
C ALA A 3 16.46 -2.39 9.41
N SER A 4 16.70 -2.90 10.63
CA SER A 4 17.88 -3.70 11.01
C SER A 4 17.75 -5.19 10.71
N ARG A 5 16.68 -5.61 10.01
CA ARG A 5 16.42 -7.01 9.65
C ARG A 5 16.49 -7.19 8.14
N SER A 6 16.69 -8.43 7.73
CA SER A 6 16.84 -8.76 6.32
C SER A 6 15.53 -8.61 5.55
N ILE A 7 15.64 -8.54 4.22
CA ILE A 7 14.49 -8.62 3.31
C ILE A 7 13.70 -9.91 3.57
N PHE A 8 14.40 -11.04 3.74
CA PHE A 8 13.78 -12.34 4.04
C PHE A 8 12.91 -12.29 5.28
N GLU A 9 13.47 -11.84 6.42
CA GLU A 9 12.77 -11.79 7.70
C GLU A 9 11.55 -10.88 7.62
N ASN A 10 11.67 -9.72 6.97
CA ASN A 10 10.55 -8.78 6.84
C ASN A 10 9.44 -9.31 5.91
N LEU A 11 9.80 -10.01 4.82
CA LEU A 11 8.82 -10.65 3.92
C LEU A 11 8.04 -11.74 4.64
N LEU A 12 8.72 -12.56 5.46
CA LEU A 12 8.12 -13.72 6.10
C LEU A 12 7.42 -13.39 7.42
N LEU A 13 7.58 -12.18 7.96
CA LEU A 13 7.05 -11.77 9.26
C LEU A 13 5.55 -12.08 9.47
N PRO A 14 4.62 -11.78 8.53
CA PRO A 14 3.19 -12.08 8.70
C PRO A 14 2.85 -13.55 8.47
N ALA A 15 3.79 -14.34 7.94
CA ALA A 15 3.65 -15.79 7.74
C ALA A 15 4.39 -16.58 8.84
N TRP A 16 4.93 -15.91 9.86
CA TRP A 16 5.81 -16.49 10.86
C TRP A 16 5.09 -17.35 11.91
N ASP A 17 3.77 -17.23 12.08
CA ASP A 17 2.96 -18.08 12.98
C ASP A 17 2.96 -19.57 12.61
N ALA A 18 3.71 -19.99 11.59
CA ALA A 18 3.96 -21.38 11.23
C ALA A 18 5.37 -21.90 11.66
N HIS A 19 6.12 -21.15 12.49
CA HIS A 19 7.57 -21.36 12.65
C HIS A 19 8.07 -21.71 14.06
N ASP A 20 7.22 -22.31 14.89
CA ASP A 20 7.72 -23.17 15.96
C ASP A 20 8.14 -24.52 15.33
N GLY A 21 9.43 -24.67 15.00
CA GLY A 21 10.01 -25.89 14.43
C GLY A 21 10.11 -25.98 12.89
N MET A 22 10.77 -25.01 12.24
CA MET A 22 11.15 -25.15 10.83
C MET A 22 12.29 -26.17 10.65
N THR A 23 12.01 -27.27 9.95
CA THR A 23 13.06 -28.10 9.36
C THR A 23 13.74 -27.37 8.20
N GLY A 24 14.97 -27.75 7.82
CA GLY A 24 15.71 -27.09 6.74
C GLY A 24 14.95 -27.02 5.39
N LEU A 25 14.10 -28.01 5.10
CA LEU A 25 13.24 -28.02 3.91
C LEU A 25 12.21 -26.88 3.91
N ARG A 26 11.61 -26.57 5.07
CA ARG A 26 10.66 -25.45 5.20
C ARG A 26 11.35 -24.10 4.99
N VAL A 27 12.62 -23.98 5.39
CA VAL A 27 13.41 -22.76 5.21
C VAL A 27 13.73 -22.54 3.74
N ALA A 28 14.11 -23.60 3.02
CA ALA A 28 14.33 -23.53 1.58
C ALA A 28 13.06 -23.05 0.84
N GLN A 29 11.91 -23.66 1.13
CA GLN A 29 10.63 -23.26 0.55
C GLN A 29 10.25 -21.80 0.87
N ALA A 30 10.47 -21.35 2.11
CA ALA A 30 10.25 -19.95 2.49
C ALA A 30 11.15 -18.99 1.71
N ARG A 31 12.42 -19.36 1.49
CA ARG A 31 13.35 -18.55 0.70
C ARG A 31 12.95 -18.50 -0.78
N ASP A 32 12.50 -19.61 -1.34
CA ASP A 32 11.99 -19.64 -2.72
C ASP A 32 10.77 -18.73 -2.88
N ALA A 33 9.82 -18.78 -1.94
CA ALA A 33 8.67 -17.88 -1.94
C ALA A 33 9.07 -16.40 -1.78
N ALA A 34 10.06 -16.11 -0.93
CA ALA A 34 10.59 -14.74 -0.78
C ALA A 34 11.28 -14.25 -2.06
N LEU A 35 12.05 -15.10 -2.75
CA LEU A 35 12.68 -14.79 -4.03
C LEU A 35 11.62 -14.55 -5.12
N GLU A 36 10.61 -15.41 -5.21
CA GLU A 36 9.51 -15.25 -6.15
C GLU A 36 8.75 -13.94 -5.89
N MET A 37 8.45 -13.63 -4.64
CA MET A 37 7.83 -12.37 -4.26
C MET A 37 8.72 -11.17 -4.61
N GLY A 38 10.03 -11.27 -4.37
CA GLY A 38 10.98 -10.24 -4.76
C GLY A 38 11.01 -9.99 -6.27
N ARG A 39 10.94 -11.06 -7.08
CA ARG A 39 10.83 -10.96 -8.54
C ARG A 39 9.50 -10.36 -8.97
N ARG A 40 8.38 -10.82 -8.40
CA ARG A 40 7.03 -10.31 -8.67
C ARG A 40 6.95 -8.81 -8.42
N LEU A 41 7.60 -8.32 -7.37
CA LEU A 41 7.64 -6.90 -7.00
C LEU A 41 8.74 -6.11 -7.71
N LYS A 42 9.54 -6.76 -8.57
CA LYS A 42 10.69 -6.15 -9.24
C LYS A 42 11.60 -5.44 -8.22
N LEU A 43 11.89 -6.10 -7.09
CA LEU A 43 12.79 -5.56 -6.07
C LEU A 43 14.20 -5.47 -6.64
N LYS A 44 14.89 -4.37 -6.32
CA LYS A 44 16.31 -4.16 -6.61
C LYS A 44 17.10 -4.41 -5.33
N PHE A 45 17.72 -5.58 -5.23
CA PHE A 45 18.49 -6.04 -4.06
C PHE A 45 19.61 -6.98 -4.50
N GLY A 46 20.66 -7.12 -3.69
CA GLY A 46 21.76 -8.05 -3.94
C GLY A 46 21.46 -9.47 -3.48
N GLY A 47 20.80 -9.61 -2.32
CA GLY A 47 20.37 -10.89 -1.75
C GLY A 47 19.29 -10.73 -0.69
N LEU A 48 18.56 -11.82 -0.41
CA LEU A 48 17.49 -11.78 0.60
C LEU A 48 17.98 -11.49 2.02
N ASP A 49 19.28 -11.66 2.27
CA ASP A 49 19.93 -11.35 3.55
C ASP A 49 20.35 -9.88 3.67
N ASP A 50 20.22 -9.09 2.61
CA ASP A 50 20.45 -7.66 2.67
C ASP A 50 19.50 -7.02 3.67
N LEU A 51 20.01 -6.06 4.43
CA LEU A 51 19.21 -5.28 5.36
C LEU A 51 18.23 -4.41 4.58
N ILE A 52 16.98 -4.36 5.02
CA ILE A 52 16.01 -3.46 4.40
C ILE A 52 16.47 -2.00 4.44
N GLY A 53 17.17 -1.58 5.50
CA GLY A 53 17.68 -0.22 5.62
C GLY A 53 18.65 0.21 4.52
N SER A 54 19.19 -0.71 3.72
CA SER A 54 20.04 -0.38 2.56
C SER A 54 19.25 -0.13 1.27
N LEU A 55 17.94 -0.42 1.25
CA LEU A 55 17.08 -0.26 0.08
C LEU A 55 16.64 1.20 -0.09
N SER A 56 16.37 1.60 -1.35
CA SER A 56 15.64 2.84 -1.60
C SER A 56 14.23 2.80 -1.00
N GLY A 57 13.64 3.96 -0.69
CA GLY A 57 12.30 4.05 -0.11
C GLY A 57 11.22 3.28 -0.89
N GLY A 58 11.30 3.31 -2.23
CA GLY A 58 10.41 2.53 -3.09
C GLY A 58 10.59 1.01 -2.95
N ASN A 59 11.83 0.52 -2.88
CA ASN A 59 12.09 -0.91 -2.66
C ASN A 59 11.71 -1.35 -1.25
N ALA A 60 12.00 -0.52 -0.25
CA ALA A 60 11.57 -0.72 1.12
C ALA A 60 10.03 -0.88 1.20
N GLN A 61 9.26 -0.01 0.52
CA GLN A 61 7.80 -0.14 0.52
C GLN A 61 7.27 -1.33 -0.25
N LYS A 62 7.91 -1.72 -1.36
CA LYS A 62 7.58 -2.96 -2.04
C LYS A 62 7.74 -4.16 -1.10
N VAL A 63 8.80 -4.23 -0.29
CA VAL A 63 8.95 -5.31 0.71
C VAL A 63 7.82 -5.29 1.75
N VAL A 64 7.42 -4.11 2.22
CA VAL A 64 6.30 -3.95 3.18
C VAL A 64 4.96 -4.40 2.60
N ILE A 65 4.72 -4.22 1.30
CA ILE A 65 3.54 -4.78 0.65
C ILE A 65 3.72 -6.29 0.42
N GLY A 66 4.89 -6.71 -0.04
CA GLY A 66 5.20 -8.08 -0.40
C GLY A 66 4.94 -9.09 0.71
N LYS A 67 5.26 -8.72 1.94
CA LYS A 67 4.98 -9.56 3.10
C LYS A 67 3.49 -9.87 3.28
N TRP A 68 2.61 -8.92 2.93
CA TRP A 68 1.17 -9.12 2.98
C TRP A 68 0.68 -9.91 1.77
N LEU A 69 1.25 -9.68 0.60
CA LEU A 69 0.89 -10.41 -0.62
C LEU A 69 1.18 -11.90 -0.54
N LEU A 70 2.18 -12.31 0.24
CA LEU A 70 2.43 -13.74 0.53
C LEU A 70 1.24 -14.45 1.19
N ARG A 71 0.30 -13.69 1.78
CA ARG A 71 -0.93 -14.21 2.40
C ARG A 71 -2.14 -14.21 1.45
N ASN A 72 -1.94 -13.84 0.19
CA ASN A 72 -3.00 -13.73 -0.84
C ASN A 72 -4.24 -12.95 -0.35
N PRO A 73 -4.07 -11.68 0.07
CA PRO A 73 -5.16 -10.90 0.63
C PRO A 73 -6.20 -10.55 -0.45
N ARG A 74 -7.47 -10.57 -0.06
CA ARG A 74 -8.57 -10.02 -0.90
C ARG A 74 -8.66 -8.50 -0.81
N VAL A 75 -8.22 -7.94 0.33
CA VAL A 75 -8.23 -6.51 0.62
C VAL A 75 -6.89 -6.10 1.20
N LEU A 76 -6.29 -5.04 0.66
CA LEU A 76 -5.06 -4.43 1.14
C LEU A 76 -5.38 -3.05 1.71
N LEU A 77 -5.06 -2.83 2.99
CA LEU A 77 -5.20 -1.55 3.68
C LEU A 77 -3.83 -0.89 3.78
N LEU A 78 -3.69 0.34 3.27
CA LEU A 78 -2.43 1.06 3.26
C LEU A 78 -2.59 2.42 3.94
N ASP A 79 -1.61 2.78 4.75
CA ASP A 79 -1.54 4.08 5.42
C ASP A 79 -0.39 4.90 4.81
N ASP A 80 -0.72 6.02 4.16
CA ASP A 80 0.20 6.89 3.39
C ASP A 80 1.24 6.08 2.58
N PRO A 81 0.81 5.25 1.60
CA PRO A 81 1.66 4.20 1.05
C PRO A 81 2.91 4.69 0.32
N THR A 82 2.92 5.93 -0.21
CA THR A 82 4.10 6.50 -0.86
C THR A 82 4.96 7.38 0.02
N LYS A 83 4.70 7.46 1.32
CA LYS A 83 5.52 8.25 2.24
C LYS A 83 6.96 7.75 2.27
N GLY A 84 7.91 8.67 2.06
CA GLY A 84 9.33 8.34 1.98
C GLY A 84 9.78 7.68 0.67
N ILE A 85 8.90 7.59 -0.33
CA ILE A 85 9.25 7.23 -1.70
C ILE A 85 9.58 8.52 -2.47
N ASP A 86 10.71 8.50 -3.18
CA ASP A 86 11.07 9.58 -4.10
C ASP A 86 10.05 9.73 -5.23
N VAL A 87 9.84 10.96 -5.73
CA VAL A 87 8.88 11.25 -6.80
C VAL A 87 9.12 10.38 -8.05
N GLY A 88 10.38 10.12 -8.40
CA GLY A 88 10.72 9.27 -9.55
C GLY A 88 10.39 7.78 -9.35
N ALA A 89 10.27 7.32 -8.10
CA ALA A 89 9.94 5.93 -7.76
C ALA A 89 8.44 5.71 -7.49
N LYS A 90 7.63 6.77 -7.31
CA LYS A 90 6.18 6.68 -7.10
C LYS A 90 5.47 5.98 -8.26
N ALA A 91 5.86 6.28 -9.51
CA ALA A 91 5.24 5.69 -10.69
C ALA A 91 5.33 4.14 -10.71
N GLU A 92 6.45 3.58 -10.28
CA GLU A 92 6.62 2.12 -10.20
C GLU A 92 5.73 1.51 -9.10
N PHE A 93 5.58 2.22 -7.98
CA PHE A 93 4.71 1.82 -6.90
C PHE A 93 3.22 1.88 -7.30
N TYR A 94 2.82 2.94 -8.02
CA TYR A 94 1.47 3.08 -8.58
C TYR A 94 1.15 1.98 -9.58
N HIS A 95 2.11 1.62 -10.44
CA HIS A 95 1.96 0.51 -11.36
C HIS A 95 1.73 -0.81 -10.61
N LEU A 96 2.48 -1.08 -9.54
CA LEU A 96 2.27 -2.26 -8.69
C LEU A 96 0.85 -2.29 -8.10
N LEU A 97 0.35 -1.18 -7.56
CA LEU A 97 -1.03 -1.12 -7.04
C LEU A 97 -2.07 -1.38 -8.14
N GLY A 98 -1.83 -0.86 -9.35
CA GLY A 98 -2.63 -1.15 -10.53
C GLY A 98 -2.64 -2.63 -10.92
N GLU A 99 -1.48 -3.29 -10.92
CA GLU A 99 -1.36 -4.74 -11.17
C GLU A 99 -2.12 -5.56 -10.11
N LEU A 100 -2.01 -5.19 -8.83
CA LEU A 100 -2.75 -5.85 -7.74
C LEU A 100 -4.26 -5.70 -7.89
N ARG A 101 -4.72 -4.50 -8.22
CA ARG A 101 -6.13 -4.22 -8.54
C ARG A 101 -6.61 -5.08 -9.71
N ALA A 102 -5.85 -5.12 -10.80
CA ALA A 102 -6.19 -5.92 -11.98
C ALA A 102 -6.24 -7.44 -11.65
N GLY A 103 -5.43 -7.88 -10.69
CA GLY A 103 -5.46 -9.23 -10.12
C GLY A 103 -6.63 -9.50 -9.15
N GLY A 104 -7.55 -8.55 -8.95
CA GLY A 104 -8.74 -8.70 -8.11
C GLY A 104 -8.54 -8.35 -6.63
N VAL A 105 -7.40 -7.78 -6.24
CA VAL A 105 -7.18 -7.28 -4.87
C VAL A 105 -7.84 -5.91 -4.74
N SER A 106 -8.71 -5.74 -3.75
CA SER A 106 -9.24 -4.41 -3.41
C SER A 106 -8.21 -3.64 -2.59
N VAL A 107 -7.85 -2.43 -3.02
CA VAL A 107 -6.90 -1.56 -2.31
C VAL A 107 -7.67 -0.40 -1.69
N LEU A 108 -7.57 -0.25 -0.36
CA LEU A 108 -8.03 0.92 0.37
C LEU A 108 -6.81 1.61 0.97
N PHE A 109 -6.67 2.90 0.71
CA PHE A 109 -5.58 3.67 1.26
C PHE A 109 -6.03 5.09 1.63
N ASN A 110 -5.34 5.70 2.57
CA ASN A 110 -5.36 7.15 2.76
C ASN A 110 -4.08 7.73 2.16
N SER A 111 -4.14 9.02 1.80
CA SER A 111 -2.98 9.74 1.32
C SER A 111 -3.12 11.20 1.71
N SER A 112 -2.00 11.77 2.13
CA SER A 112 -1.81 13.23 2.25
C SER A 112 -1.44 13.90 0.91
N ASP A 113 -1.16 13.11 -0.12
CA ASP A 113 -0.87 13.56 -1.48
C ASP A 113 -2.13 13.45 -2.37
N GLU A 114 -2.68 14.60 -2.78
CA GLU A 114 -3.86 14.67 -3.64
C GLU A 114 -3.62 14.07 -5.03
N ASP A 115 -2.41 14.16 -5.58
CA ASP A 115 -2.09 13.59 -6.89
C ASP A 115 -2.16 12.06 -6.84
N GLU A 116 -1.80 11.47 -5.71
CA GLU A 116 -1.94 10.03 -5.49
C GLU A 116 -3.41 9.59 -5.49
N LEU A 117 -4.28 10.33 -4.79
CA LEU A 117 -5.72 10.06 -4.77
C LEU A 117 -6.32 10.16 -6.17
N LEU A 118 -6.00 11.22 -6.91
CA LEU A 118 -6.51 11.45 -8.26
C LEU A 118 -6.01 10.42 -9.28
N SER A 119 -4.79 9.92 -9.09
CA SER A 119 -4.18 8.98 -10.05
C SER A 119 -4.59 7.53 -9.82
N LEU A 120 -4.87 7.13 -8.57
CA LEU A 120 -5.08 5.73 -8.21
C LEU A 120 -6.53 5.39 -7.84
N CYS A 121 -7.30 6.32 -7.29
CA CYS A 121 -8.63 6.01 -6.77
C CYS A 121 -9.67 5.97 -7.87
N ASP A 122 -10.52 4.95 -7.85
CA ASP A 122 -11.81 4.99 -8.56
C ASP A 122 -12.89 5.74 -7.76
N ARG A 123 -12.69 5.79 -6.44
CA ARG A 123 -13.59 6.37 -5.45
C ARG A 123 -12.76 6.93 -4.30
N ALA A 124 -13.05 8.17 -3.90
CA ALA A 124 -12.50 8.76 -2.68
C ALA A 124 -13.63 9.09 -1.69
N ILE A 125 -13.38 8.80 -0.41
CA ILE A 125 -14.25 9.22 0.70
C ILE A 125 -13.49 10.31 1.45
N VAL A 126 -14.05 11.51 1.49
CA VAL A 126 -13.48 12.64 2.22
C VAL A 126 -14.11 12.68 3.60
N MET A 127 -13.29 12.64 4.64
CA MET A 127 -13.74 12.69 6.02
C MET A 127 -13.34 14.03 6.66
N LEU A 128 -14.27 14.65 7.39
CA LEU A 128 -14.06 15.87 8.16
C LEU A 128 -14.68 15.66 9.55
N GLU A 129 -13.89 15.90 10.61
CA GLU A 129 -14.32 15.76 12.01
C GLU A 129 -15.00 14.41 12.32
N GLY A 130 -14.47 13.32 11.75
CA GLY A 130 -14.99 11.96 11.95
C GLY A 130 -16.27 11.64 11.19
N ARG A 131 -16.76 12.54 10.34
CA ARG A 131 -17.92 12.33 9.46
C ARG A 131 -17.50 12.26 8.00
N ILE A 132 -18.26 11.50 7.20
CA ILE A 132 -18.09 11.52 5.74
C ILE A 132 -18.63 12.86 5.24
N ALA A 133 -17.74 13.68 4.72
CA ALA A 133 -18.09 14.98 4.17
C ALA A 133 -18.45 14.91 2.68
N ALA A 134 -17.83 13.99 1.95
CA ALA A 134 -18.15 13.72 0.54
C ALA A 134 -17.72 12.32 0.13
N GLU A 135 -18.38 11.83 -0.91
CA GLU A 135 -17.95 10.66 -1.68
C GLU A 135 -17.81 11.10 -3.13
N LEU A 136 -16.60 10.94 -3.69
CA LEU A 136 -16.26 11.39 -5.04
C LEU A 136 -15.93 10.18 -5.90
N ARG A 137 -16.48 10.13 -7.12
CA ARG A 137 -16.24 9.05 -8.10
C ARG A 137 -16.17 9.59 -9.53
N GLY A 138 -15.42 8.90 -10.39
CA GLY A 138 -15.37 9.22 -11.83
C GLY A 138 -15.05 10.68 -12.08
N ALA A 139 -15.92 11.38 -12.82
CA ALA A 139 -15.74 12.79 -13.17
C ALA A 139 -15.78 13.76 -11.97
N GLU A 140 -16.33 13.34 -10.83
CA GLU A 140 -16.35 14.16 -9.61
C GLU A 140 -15.03 14.11 -8.86
N LEU A 141 -14.18 13.11 -9.13
CA LEU A 141 -12.88 12.96 -8.50
C LEU A 141 -11.88 13.94 -9.13
N THR A 142 -12.03 15.21 -8.76
CA THR A 142 -11.18 16.32 -9.22
C THR A 142 -10.48 16.95 -8.03
N ARG A 143 -9.32 17.57 -8.27
CA ARG A 143 -8.58 18.32 -7.25
C ARG A 143 -9.45 19.35 -6.55
N ALA A 144 -10.22 20.12 -7.33
CA ALA A 144 -11.10 21.16 -6.80
C ALA A 144 -12.17 20.57 -5.85
N ASN A 145 -12.77 19.43 -6.22
CA ASN A 145 -13.78 18.79 -5.39
C ASN A 145 -13.19 18.16 -4.12
N LEU A 146 -11.98 17.57 -4.21
CA LEU A 146 -11.26 17.06 -3.04
C LEU A 146 -10.99 18.18 -2.04
N ILE A 147 -10.38 19.28 -2.48
CA ILE A 147 -10.09 20.45 -1.63
C ILE A 147 -11.37 21.03 -1.03
N ARG A 148 -12.41 21.22 -1.86
CA ARG A 148 -13.70 21.76 -1.41
C ARG A 148 -14.33 20.90 -0.31
N ALA A 149 -14.32 19.58 -0.50
CA ALA A 149 -14.86 18.64 0.48
C ALA A 149 -14.04 18.64 1.79
N SER A 150 -12.70 18.72 1.68
CA SER A 150 -11.79 18.76 2.85
C SER A 150 -11.93 20.04 3.68
N LEU A 151 -12.33 21.15 3.06
CA LEU A 151 -12.59 22.42 3.74
C LEU A 151 -14.03 22.56 4.28
N GLY A 152 -14.88 21.55 4.09
CA GLY A 152 -16.29 21.61 4.51
C GLY A 152 -17.19 22.50 3.65
N ALA A 153 -16.67 23.07 2.56
CA ALA A 153 -17.37 24.04 1.70
C ALA A 153 -18.47 23.43 0.80
N GLY A 154 -18.97 22.23 1.13
CA GLY A 154 -20.07 21.54 0.47
C GLY A 154 -21.29 21.26 1.37
N HIS A 155 -21.23 21.61 2.67
CA HIS A 155 -22.37 21.49 3.58
C HIS A 155 -23.13 22.83 3.66
N SER A 156 -23.90 23.15 2.63
CA SER A 156 -25.07 24.00 2.82
C SER A 156 -26.19 23.13 3.39
N GLU A 157 -26.66 23.52 4.57
CA GLU A 157 -27.68 22.92 5.42
C GLU A 157 -28.83 22.23 4.67
N ASN A 158 -29.12 20.99 5.06
CA ASN A 158 -30.43 20.40 4.88
C ASN A 158 -30.99 20.05 6.26
N THR A 159 -31.19 21.08 7.10
CA THR A 159 -32.05 20.98 8.28
C THR A 159 -33.49 21.13 7.77
N VAL A 160 -34.07 20.00 7.34
CA VAL A 160 -35.50 19.91 7.07
C VAL A 160 -36.22 20.08 8.40
N SER A 161 -36.97 21.17 8.51
CA SER A 161 -38.04 21.36 9.47
C SER A 161 -39.02 20.19 9.40
N ALA A 162 -39.18 19.48 10.51
CA ALA A 162 -40.41 18.82 10.95
C ALA A 162 -40.31 18.54 12.46
#